data_AF-A0AAE0NGN3-F1
#
_entry.id   AF-A0AAE0NGN3-F1
#
_cell.length_a   1.000
_cell.length_b   1.000
_cell.length_c   1.000
_cell.angle_alpha   90.00
_cell.angle_beta   90.00
_cell.angle_gamma   90.00
#
_symmetry.space_group_name_H-M   'P 1'
#
loop_
_entity.id
_entity.type
_entity.pdbx_description
1 polymer ?
#
loop_
_entity_poly.entity_id
_entity_poly.type
_entity_poly.pdbx_seq_one_letter_code
_entity_poly.pdbx_strand_id
1 'polypeptide(L)'
;LSLVILHGLNGSPHRTFYSEHTGFYWPADVHRFLPPARIMVFGYLADTNSGSTNCLGVYQHGESLLAHLKNFRRRSEQRPLVFCGHSFGGLVIKQALTISSH
;
A
#
# COMPACT_ATOMS: atom_id res chain seq x y z
N LEU A 1 0.72 -16.01 1.98
CA LEU A 1 0.32 -14.60 2.20
C LEU A 1 0.98 -13.62 1.22
N SER A 2 0.20 -12.72 0.65
CA SER A 2 0.66 -11.51 -0.03
C SER A 2 0.30 -10.30 0.85
N LEU A 3 1.28 -9.49 1.21
CA LEU A 3 1.12 -8.30 2.04
C LEU A 3 1.32 -7.06 1.18
N VAL A 4 0.38 -6.12 1.21
CA VAL A 4 0.42 -4.88 0.44
C VAL A 4 0.44 -3.70 1.40
N ILE A 5 1.47 -2.88 1.32
CA ILE A 5 1.77 -1.81 2.28
C ILE A 5 1.66 -0.45 1.60
N LEU A 6 0.90 0.47 2.20
CA LEU A 6 0.67 1.83 1.71
C LEU A 6 1.05 2.88 2.75
N HIS A 7 1.82 3.89 2.33
CA HIS A 7 2.21 5.02 3.18
C HIS A 7 1.08 6.06 3.32
N GLY A 8 1.28 7.07 4.17
CA GLY A 8 0.33 8.16 4.39
C GLY A 8 0.62 9.44 3.59
N LEU A 9 -0.13 10.51 3.90
CA LEU A 9 0.04 11.87 3.35
C LEU A 9 1.45 12.42 3.59
N ASN A 10 1.95 13.18 2.62
CA ASN A 10 3.29 13.79 2.60
C ASN A 10 4.42 12.79 2.92
N GLY A 11 4.13 11.50 2.79
CA GLY A 11 4.99 10.41 3.16
C GLY A 11 5.66 9.78 1.94
N SER A 12 6.53 8.84 2.25
CA SER A 12 7.00 7.80 1.35
C SER A 12 7.04 6.50 2.16
N PRO A 13 7.16 5.32 1.54
CA PRO A 13 7.30 4.10 2.30
C PRO A 13 8.42 4.16 3.35
N HIS A 14 9.56 4.72 2.97
CA HIS A 14 10.68 4.89 3.89
C HIS A 14 10.34 5.85 5.03
N ARG A 15 9.81 7.05 4.74
CA ARG A 15 9.45 8.03 5.78
C ARG A 15 8.38 7.51 6.74
N THR A 16 7.45 6.69 6.26
CA THR A 16 6.35 6.19 7.07
C THR A 16 6.74 4.97 7.92
N PHE A 17 7.61 4.10 7.42
CA PHE A 17 7.85 2.80 8.04
C PHE A 17 9.29 2.54 8.49
N TYR A 18 10.19 3.52 8.35
CA TYR A 18 11.53 3.46 8.92
C TYR A 18 11.56 4.09 10.32
N SER A 19 12.16 3.39 11.27
CA SER A 19 12.45 3.94 12.60
C SER A 19 13.92 4.34 12.69
N GLU A 20 14.20 5.63 12.81
CA GLU A 20 15.59 6.10 12.97
C GLU A 20 16.23 5.63 14.29
N HIS A 21 15.42 5.41 15.34
CA HIS A 21 15.90 4.94 16.64
C HIS A 21 16.41 3.50 16.63
N THR A 22 15.77 2.64 15.84
CA THR A 22 16.06 1.19 15.82
C THR A 22 16.72 0.73 14.52
N GLY A 23 16.76 1.59 13.50
CA GLY A 23 17.17 1.24 12.14
C GLY A 23 16.21 0.28 11.43
N PHE A 24 15.04 0.04 12.02
CA PHE A 24 14.10 -0.98 11.55
C PHE A 24 13.24 -0.43 10.41
N TYR A 25 13.31 -1.06 9.24
CA TYR A 25 12.45 -0.73 8.11
C TYR A 25 11.39 -1.82 7.93
N TRP A 26 10.18 -1.56 8.44
CA TRP A 26 9.15 -2.59 8.55
C TRP A 26 8.88 -3.37 7.25
N PRO A 27 8.72 -2.75 6.06
CA PRO A 27 8.45 -3.48 4.82
C PRO A 27 9.58 -4.45 4.41
N ALA A 28 10.83 -4.11 4.73
CA ALA A 28 11.96 -4.98 4.44
C ALA A 28 12.20 -5.99 5.55
N ASP A 29 12.02 -5.62 6.82
CA ASP A 29 12.43 -6.45 7.96
C ASP A 29 11.32 -7.34 8.54
N VAL A 30 10.05 -7.09 8.18
CA VAL A 30 8.90 -7.88 8.69
C VAL A 30 8.96 -9.35 8.28
N HIS A 31 9.70 -9.70 7.22
CA HIS A 31 9.90 -11.10 6.81
C HIS A 31 10.55 -11.96 7.90
N ARG A 32 11.26 -11.36 8.85
CA ARG A 32 11.90 -12.05 9.98
C ARG A 32 10.89 -12.55 11.01
N PHE A 33 9.67 -11.99 11.01
CA PHE A 33 8.63 -12.26 12.00
C PHE A 33 7.36 -12.88 11.41
N LEU A 34 7.32 -13.05 10.09
CA LEU A 34 6.17 -13.62 9.39
C LEU A 34 6.58 -14.91 8.64
N PRO A 35 5.66 -15.88 8.49
CA PRO A 35 5.85 -16.94 7.52
C PRO A 35 6.12 -16.35 6.12
N PRO A 36 6.77 -17.11 5.21
CA PRO A 36 7.15 -16.61 3.89
C PRO A 36 6.02 -15.86 3.20
N ALA A 37 6.20 -14.56 3.00
CA ALA A 37 5.22 -13.63 2.46
C ALA A 37 5.77 -12.90 1.23
N ARG A 38 4.90 -12.61 0.26
CA ARG A 38 5.24 -11.73 -0.87
C ARG A 38 4.82 -10.33 -0.49
N ILE A 39 5.75 -9.38 -0.44
CA ILE A 39 5.47 -8.01 0.00
C ILE A 39 5.46 -7.09 -1.21
N MET A 40 4.41 -6.28 -1.34
CA MET A 40 4.31 -5.18 -2.30
C MET A 40 4.22 -3.88 -1.50
N VAL A 41 5.16 -2.97 -1.74
CA VAL A 41 5.12 -1.62 -1.19
C VAL A 41 4.59 -0.70 -2.29
N PHE A 42 3.41 -0.14 -2.08
CA PHE A 42 2.77 0.73 -3.07
C PHE A 42 3.00 2.19 -2.69
N GLY A 43 3.80 2.86 -3.53
CA GLY A 43 4.05 4.29 -3.44
C GLY A 43 3.16 5.07 -4.40
N TYR A 44 2.68 6.22 -3.97
CA TYR A 44 1.87 7.13 -4.78
C TYR A 44 2.08 8.57 -4.33
N LEU A 45 1.73 9.53 -5.19
CA LEU A 45 1.82 10.94 -4.82
C LEU A 45 0.77 11.23 -3.74
N ALA A 46 1.21 11.58 -2.54
CA ALA A 46 0.32 11.82 -1.40
C ALA A 46 0.45 13.27 -0.91
N ASP A 47 0.69 14.21 -1.83
CA ASP A 47 0.94 15.61 -1.53
C ASP A 47 -0.36 16.42 -1.52
N THR A 48 -0.62 17.09 -0.39
CA THR A 48 -1.82 17.91 -0.17
C THR A 48 -1.94 19.10 -1.13
N ASN A 49 -0.84 19.52 -1.75
CA ASN A 49 -0.80 20.68 -2.64
C ASN A 49 -1.15 20.35 -4.11
N SER A 50 -1.16 19.06 -4.48
CA SER A 50 -1.25 18.62 -5.88
C SER A 50 -2.60 18.04 -6.29
N GLY A 51 -3.64 18.20 -5.45
CA GLY A 51 -4.97 17.61 -5.70
C GLY A 51 -5.01 16.08 -5.57
N SER A 52 -3.86 15.42 -5.42
CA SER A 52 -3.72 13.96 -5.24
C SER A 52 -4.45 13.42 -3.98
N THR A 53 -4.81 14.30 -3.07
CA THR A 53 -5.42 13.95 -1.78
C THR A 53 -6.92 14.20 -1.72
N ASN A 54 -7.52 14.72 -2.79
CA ASN A 54 -8.98 14.90 -2.89
C ASN A 54 -9.68 13.60 -3.35
N CYS A 55 -11.01 13.62 -3.47
CA CYS A 55 -11.78 12.43 -3.85
C CYS A 55 -11.35 11.83 -5.20
N LEU A 56 -11.03 12.66 -6.20
CA LEU A 56 -10.57 12.20 -7.51
C LEU A 56 -9.18 11.56 -7.42
N GLY A 57 -8.26 12.17 -6.66
CA GLY A 57 -6.93 11.62 -6.42
C GLY A 57 -7.00 10.26 -5.70
N VAL A 58 -7.83 10.14 -4.67
CA VAL A 58 -8.08 8.87 -3.97
C VAL A 58 -8.62 7.81 -4.93
N TYR A 59 -9.54 8.17 -5.82
CA TYR A 59 -10.06 7.27 -6.86
C TYR A 59 -8.95 6.78 -7.79
N GLN A 60 -8.14 7.69 -8.34
CA GLN A 60 -7.03 7.36 -9.24
C GLN A 60 -5.97 6.49 -8.56
N HIS A 61 -5.65 6.77 -7.28
CA HIS A 61 -4.76 5.92 -6.50
C HIS A 61 -5.34 4.52 -6.28
N GLY A 62 -6.65 4.42 -6.06
CA GLY A 62 -7.36 3.14 -5.96
C GLY A 62 -7.26 2.32 -7.24
N GLU A 63 -7.52 2.91 -8.41
CA GLU A 63 -7.36 2.24 -9.70
C GLU A 63 -5.93 1.79 -9.96
N SER A 64 -4.96 2.68 -9.69
CA SER A 64 -3.55 2.35 -9.84
C SER A 64 -3.14 1.21 -8.91
N LEU A 65 -3.59 1.21 -7.65
CA LEU A 65 -3.34 0.12 -6.72
C LEU A 65 -3.87 -1.21 -7.25
N LEU A 66 -5.09 -1.25 -7.78
CA LEU A 66 -5.68 -2.47 -8.36
C LEU A 66 -4.89 -2.97 -9.57
N ALA A 67 -4.47 -2.07 -10.46
CA ALA A 67 -3.68 -2.44 -11.64
C ALA A 67 -2.33 -3.07 -11.24
N HIS A 68 -1.62 -2.46 -10.27
CA HIS A 68 -0.38 -3.00 -9.74
C HIS A 68 -0.59 -4.33 -9.01
N LEU A 69 -1.65 -4.42 -8.21
CA LEU A 69 -2.00 -5.64 -7.47
C LEU A 69 -2.32 -6.81 -8.42
N LYS A 70 -3.06 -6.56 -9.50
CA LYS A 70 -3.36 -7.56 -10.53
C LYS A 70 -2.08 -8.13 -11.13
N ASN A 71 -1.15 -7.26 -11.50
CA ASN A 71 0.17 -7.67 -12.03
C ASN A 71 0.99 -8.44 -10.98
N PHE A 72 1.03 -7.94 -9.74
CA PHE A 72 1.73 -8.59 -8.64
C PHE A 72 1.19 -10.00 -8.35
N ARG A 73 -0.11 -10.23 -8.56
CA ARG A 73 -0.79 -11.49 -8.23
C ARG A 73 -1.04 -12.42 -9.42
N ARG A 74 -0.61 -12.09 -10.64
CA ARG A 74 -0.83 -12.85 -11.90
C ARG A 74 -0.47 -14.36 -11.91
N ARG A 75 0.19 -14.87 -10.87
CA ARG A 75 0.54 -16.29 -10.72
C ARG A 75 0.29 -16.81 -9.31
N SER A 76 -0.48 -16.07 -8.53
CA SER A 76 -0.75 -16.38 -7.12
C SER A 76 -2.08 -15.77 -6.67
N GLU A 77 -3.10 -15.82 -7.52
CA GLU A 77 -4.41 -15.21 -7.34
C GLU A 77 -5.14 -15.78 -6.13
N GLN A 78 -4.89 -17.05 -5.79
CA GLN A 78 -5.50 -17.75 -4.65
C GLN A 78 -4.79 -17.51 -3.32
N ARG A 79 -3.62 -16.84 -3.32
CA ARG A 79 -2.82 -16.64 -2.11
C ARG A 79 -3.51 -15.62 -1.19
N PRO A 80 -3.67 -15.85 0.12
CA PRO A 80 -4.30 -14.88 1.01
C PRO A 80 -3.71 -13.48 0.86
N LEU A 81 -4.56 -12.46 0.85
CA LEU A 81 -4.20 -11.05 0.64
C LEU A 81 -4.45 -10.26 1.93
N VAL A 82 -3.44 -9.51 2.39
CA VAL A 82 -3.57 -8.59 3.52
C VAL A 82 -3.08 -7.22 3.09
N PHE A 83 -3.85 -6.19 3.43
CA PHE A 83 -3.46 -4.80 3.25
C PHE A 83 -3.04 -4.19 4.59
N CYS A 84 -1.99 -3.37 4.57
CA CYS A 84 -1.65 -2.46 5.66
C CYS A 84 -1.52 -1.05 5.10
N GLY A 85 -2.46 -0.17 5.47
CA GLY A 85 -2.41 1.24 5.13
C GLY A 85 -2.17 2.08 6.35
N HIS A 86 -1.21 3.00 6.28
CA HIS A 86 -1.05 4.05 7.29
C HIS A 86 -1.84 5.29 6.89
N SER A 87 -2.73 5.77 7.78
CA SER A 87 -3.49 7.02 7.59
C SER A 87 -4.18 7.06 6.21
N PHE A 88 -3.84 8.02 5.33
CA PHE A 88 -4.40 8.15 3.97
C PHE A 88 -4.25 6.90 3.08
N GLY A 89 -3.23 6.06 3.32
CA GLY A 89 -3.12 4.75 2.67
C GLY A 89 -4.34 3.86 2.90
N GLY A 90 -4.99 3.98 4.06
CA GLY A 90 -6.24 3.28 4.35
C GLY A 90 -7.42 3.75 3.49
N LEU A 91 -7.48 5.04 3.15
CA LEU A 91 -8.51 5.57 2.24
C LEU A 91 -8.31 5.07 0.81
N VAL A 92 -7.05 5.01 0.35
CA VAL A 92 -6.72 4.44 -0.97
C VAL A 92 -7.09 2.95 -1.03
N ILE A 93 -6.78 2.18 0.02
CA ILE A 93 -7.20 0.77 0.12
C ILE A 93 -8.72 0.66 0.07
N LYS A 94 -9.43 1.44 0.88
CA LYS A 94 -10.91 1.42 0.91
C LYS A 94 -11.46 1.69 -0.49
N GLN A 95 -10.96 2.71 -1.17
CA GLN A 95 -11.42 3.07 -2.50
C GLN A 95 -11.14 1.96 -3.54
N ALA A 96 -9.96 1.33 -3.50
CA ALA A 96 -9.66 0.19 -4.34
C ALA A 96 -10.63 -0.98 -4.11
N LEU A 97 -10.95 -1.28 -2.85
CA LEU A 97 -11.94 -2.31 -2.52
C LEU A 97 -13.32 -1.96 -3.06
N THR A 98 -13.76 -0.70 -2.91
CA THR A 98 -15.01 -0.21 -3.50
C THR A 98 -15.04 -0.38 -5.01
N ILE A 99 -13.99 0.04 -5.73
CA ILE A 99 -13.89 -0.12 -7.19
C ILE A 99 -13.98 -1.60 -7.59
N SER A 100 -13.30 -2.49 -6.85
CA SER A 100 -13.29 -3.93 -7.16
C SER A 100 -14.58 -4.69 -6.79
N SER A 101 -15.49 -4.04 -6.07
CA SER A 101 -16.77 -4.64 -5.64
C SER A 101 -17.90 -4.43 -6.65
N HIS A 102 -17.64 -3.68 -7.71
CA HIS A 102 -18.55 -3.45 -8.84
C HIS A 102 -18.09 -4.25 -10.06
#